data_AF-A0A059X7G2-F1
#
_entry.id   AF-A0A059X7G2-F1
#
_cell.length_a   1.000
_cell.length_b   1.000
_cell.length_c   1.000
_cell.angle_alpha   90.00
_cell.angle_beta   90.00
_cell.angle_gamma   90.00
#
_symmetry.space_group_name_H-M   'P 1'
#
loop_
_entity.id
_entity.type
_entity.pdbx_description
1 polymer ?
#
loop_
_entity_poly.entity_id
_entity_poly.type
_entity_poly.pdbx_seq_one_letter_code
_entity_poly.pdbx_strand_id
1 'polypeptide(L)'
;GVRIWDEWADERGELGPVYGAQWRRWPTADGQTIDQISQAIEQIKSNPDSRRLIVNAWNVGELSRMRLAPCHLLFQFYVAQGKLSCQLYQRSADIFLGVPFNIASYALLTMMIAQACDLEPGDFVHTLGDAHLYSNHLEQARLQLAREPRRLPQMKINPQVKSIFEFDYSDFELSGYDPHPHIKAEVAV
;
A
#
# COMPACT_ATOMS: atom_id res chain seq x y z
N GLY A 1 2.26 17.18 10.69
CA GLY A 1 1.30 16.54 9.78
C GLY A 1 2.03 15.96 8.58
N VAL A 2 1.36 15.10 7.82
CA VAL A 2 1.88 14.48 6.57
C VAL A 2 1.70 15.46 5.41
N ARG A 3 2.73 15.60 4.55
CA ARG A 3 2.77 16.58 3.43
C ARG A 3 3.05 15.97 2.05
N ILE A 4 3.09 14.65 1.96
CA ILE A 4 3.50 13.93 0.74
C ILE A 4 2.46 13.98 -0.39
N TRP A 5 1.32 14.64 -0.18
CA TRP A 5 0.26 14.81 -1.18
C TRP A 5 0.07 16.27 -1.61
N ASP A 6 0.78 17.21 -0.99
CA ASP A 6 0.56 18.65 -1.14
C ASP A 6 0.73 19.11 -2.60
N GLU A 7 1.66 18.51 -3.36
CA GLU A 7 1.95 18.86 -4.76
C GLU A 7 0.85 18.44 -5.74
N TRP A 8 0.02 17.44 -5.39
CA TRP A 8 -1.06 16.94 -6.24
C TRP A 8 -2.44 17.44 -5.83
N ALA A 9 -2.56 17.97 -4.61
CA ALA A 9 -3.80 18.49 -4.09
C ALA A 9 -4.19 19.80 -4.78
N ASP A 10 -5.49 20.04 -4.91
CA ASP A 10 -5.99 21.31 -5.42
C ASP A 10 -6.04 22.40 -4.36
N GLU A 11 -6.52 23.59 -4.73
CA GLU A 11 -6.63 24.74 -3.82
C GLU A 11 -7.50 24.48 -2.58
N ARG A 12 -8.33 23.43 -2.60
CA ARG A 12 -9.18 22.99 -1.48
C ARG A 12 -8.60 21.79 -0.73
N GLY A 13 -7.44 21.28 -1.14
CA GLY A 13 -6.82 20.10 -0.57
C GLY A 13 -7.31 18.78 -1.16
N GLU A 14 -8.06 18.80 -2.28
CA GLU A 14 -8.70 17.61 -2.85
C GLU A 14 -7.83 16.95 -3.93
N LEU A 15 -7.81 15.61 -3.92
CA LEU A 15 -7.09 14.77 -4.89
C LEU A 15 -8.01 14.15 -5.96
N GLY A 16 -9.32 14.38 -5.86
CA GLY A 16 -10.32 13.61 -6.60
C GLY A 16 -10.47 12.18 -6.05
N PRO A 17 -11.10 11.26 -6.80
CA PRO A 17 -11.49 9.96 -6.30
C PRO A 17 -10.33 8.94 -6.36
N VAL A 18 -9.18 9.29 -5.78
CA VAL A 18 -8.00 8.42 -5.70
C VAL A 18 -8.14 7.38 -4.58
N TYR A 19 -7.38 6.28 -4.69
CA TYR A 19 -7.16 5.23 -3.67
C TYR A 19 -8.34 4.98 -2.71
N GLY A 20 -8.37 5.66 -1.56
CA GLY A 20 -9.39 5.48 -0.52
C GLY A 20 -10.83 5.60 -1.02
N ALA A 21 -11.10 6.50 -1.98
CA ALA A 21 -12.41 6.61 -2.61
C ALA A 21 -12.77 5.32 -3.37
N GLN A 22 -11.82 4.76 -4.12
CA GLN A 22 -12.04 3.50 -4.84
C GLN A 22 -12.10 2.30 -3.89
N TRP A 23 -11.26 2.27 -2.86
CA TRP A 23 -11.20 1.15 -1.92
C TRP A 23 -12.46 1.03 -1.07
N ARG A 24 -13.07 2.17 -0.68
CA ARG A 24 -14.20 2.20 0.27
C ARG A 24 -15.53 2.55 -0.38
N ARG A 25 -15.54 3.19 -1.55
CA ARG A 25 -16.74 3.72 -2.21
C ARG A 25 -16.62 3.64 -3.73
N TRP A 26 -16.24 2.48 -4.28
CA TRP A 26 -16.19 2.29 -5.73
C TRP A 26 -17.58 2.49 -6.35
N PRO A 27 -17.79 3.47 -7.24
CA PRO A 27 -19.10 3.72 -7.83
C PRO A 27 -19.47 2.65 -8.88
N THR A 28 -20.73 2.25 -8.90
CA THR A 28 -21.28 1.31 -9.89
C THR A 28 -22.20 2.02 -10.88
N ALA A 29 -22.46 1.39 -12.04
CA ALA A 29 -23.28 1.98 -13.10
C ALA A 29 -24.76 2.22 -12.69
N ASP A 30 -25.26 1.47 -11.69
CA ASP A 30 -26.60 1.60 -11.13
C ASP A 30 -26.67 2.56 -9.93
N GLY A 31 -25.58 3.30 -9.65
CA GLY A 31 -25.53 4.34 -8.62
C GLY A 31 -25.26 3.83 -7.20
N GLN A 32 -24.95 2.54 -7.03
CA GLN A 32 -24.48 1.98 -5.75
C GLN A 32 -22.98 2.27 -5.55
N THR A 33 -22.49 1.91 -4.36
CA THR A 33 -21.06 1.97 -4.03
C THR A 33 -20.59 0.67 -3.40
N ILE A 34 -19.39 0.22 -3.75
CA ILE A 34 -18.77 -0.99 -3.23
C ILE A 34 -17.62 -0.62 -2.28
N ASP A 35 -17.67 -1.15 -1.05
CA ASP A 35 -16.55 -1.15 -0.11
C ASP A 35 -15.73 -2.42 -0.31
N GLN A 36 -14.70 -2.32 -1.15
CA GLN A 36 -13.86 -3.45 -1.54
C GLN A 36 -13.06 -4.02 -0.36
N ILE A 37 -12.66 -3.18 0.61
CA ILE A 37 -11.92 -3.64 1.80
C ILE A 37 -12.81 -4.50 2.69
N SER A 38 -14.02 -4.01 2.97
CA SER A 38 -14.99 -4.77 3.79
C SER A 38 -15.37 -6.08 3.12
N GLN A 39 -15.63 -6.07 1.81
CA GLN A 39 -15.93 -7.30 1.05
C GLN A 39 -14.75 -8.28 1.03
N ALA A 40 -13.52 -7.81 0.86
CA ALA A 40 -12.34 -8.67 0.89
C ALA A 40 -12.20 -9.36 2.25
N ILE A 41 -12.35 -8.62 3.36
CA ILE A 41 -12.27 -9.17 4.73
C ILE A 41 -13.38 -10.19 4.98
N GLU A 42 -14.62 -9.89 4.57
CA GLU A 42 -15.74 -10.84 4.68
C GLU A 42 -15.47 -12.12 3.89
N GLN A 43 -14.96 -12.00 2.67
CA GLN A 43 -14.61 -13.15 1.84
C GLN A 43 -13.41 -13.92 2.40
N ILE A 44 -12.39 -13.27 2.98
CA ILE A 44 -11.28 -13.94 3.66
C ILE A 44 -11.82 -14.81 4.81
N LYS A 45 -12.76 -14.28 5.62
CA LYS A 45 -13.32 -14.99 6.77
C LYS A 45 -14.26 -16.14 6.37
N SER A 46 -15.04 -15.97 5.32
CA SER A 46 -16.10 -16.91 4.92
C SER A 46 -15.69 -17.90 3.81
N ASN A 47 -14.74 -17.52 2.97
CA ASN A 47 -14.28 -18.27 1.80
C ASN A 47 -12.78 -18.01 1.51
N PRO A 48 -11.87 -18.39 2.44
CA PRO A 48 -10.44 -18.07 2.36
C PRO A 48 -9.74 -18.63 1.12
N ASP A 49 -10.23 -19.74 0.55
CA ASP A 49 -9.67 -20.38 -0.65
C ASP A 49 -10.02 -19.65 -1.96
N SER A 50 -10.81 -18.57 -1.87
CA SER A 50 -11.22 -17.77 -3.02
C SER A 50 -10.00 -17.21 -3.76
N ARG A 51 -9.98 -17.44 -5.07
CA ARG A 51 -8.97 -16.85 -5.99
C ARG A 51 -9.37 -15.45 -6.47
N ARG A 52 -10.31 -14.80 -5.79
CA ARG A 52 -10.95 -13.53 -6.22
C ARG A 52 -10.93 -12.46 -5.13
N LEU A 53 -10.07 -12.60 -4.12
CA LEU A 53 -9.91 -11.63 -3.03
C LEU A 53 -9.12 -10.41 -3.51
N ILE A 54 -9.73 -9.57 -4.35
CA ILE A 54 -9.06 -8.50 -5.10
C ILE A 54 -9.61 -7.13 -4.68
N VAL A 55 -8.72 -6.15 -4.58
CA VAL A 55 -9.06 -4.74 -4.44
C VAL A 55 -8.39 -3.95 -5.58
N ASN A 56 -9.16 -3.06 -6.20
CA ASN A 56 -8.74 -2.32 -7.39
C ASN A 56 -8.90 -0.81 -7.17
N ALA A 57 -7.91 -0.02 -7.59
CA ALA A 57 -7.97 1.44 -7.62
C ALA A 57 -8.11 2.01 -9.05
N TRP A 58 -7.94 1.16 -10.08
CA TRP A 58 -8.03 1.52 -11.49
C TRP A 58 -9.47 1.55 -12.01
N ASN A 59 -10.24 2.55 -11.57
CA ASN A 59 -11.57 2.79 -12.09
C ASN A 59 -11.51 3.64 -13.36
N VAL A 60 -11.64 2.99 -14.52
CA VAL A 60 -11.53 3.63 -15.86
C VAL A 60 -12.47 4.82 -16.01
N GLY A 61 -13.69 4.75 -15.46
CA GLY A 61 -14.68 5.82 -15.56
C GLY A 61 -14.36 7.04 -14.69
N GLU A 62 -13.47 6.89 -13.70
CA GLU A 62 -13.10 7.93 -12.75
C GLU A 62 -11.69 8.51 -13.01
N LEU A 63 -10.88 7.91 -13.88
CA LEU A 63 -9.47 8.28 -14.09
C LEU A 63 -9.28 9.76 -14.44
N SER A 64 -10.14 10.33 -15.28
CA SER A 64 -10.05 11.74 -15.69
C SER A 64 -10.35 12.73 -14.56
N ARG A 65 -10.93 12.26 -13.45
CA ARG A 65 -11.25 13.05 -12.26
C ARG A 65 -10.19 12.92 -11.17
N MET A 66 -9.25 11.99 -11.31
CA MET A 66 -8.15 11.79 -10.37
C MET A 66 -7.03 12.77 -10.68
N ARG A 67 -6.52 13.46 -9.67
CA ARG A 67 -5.35 14.35 -9.83
C ARG A 67 -4.09 13.58 -10.25
N LEU A 68 -3.99 12.32 -9.84
CA LEU A 68 -2.96 11.40 -10.27
C LEU A 68 -3.56 10.01 -10.45
N ALA A 69 -3.30 9.38 -11.59
CA ALA A 69 -3.72 8.00 -11.83
C ALA A 69 -2.99 7.05 -10.85
N PRO A 70 -3.67 6.08 -10.22
CA PRO A 70 -3.07 5.22 -9.20
C PRO A 70 -1.82 4.49 -9.71
N CYS A 71 -0.72 4.55 -8.95
CA CYS A 71 0.49 3.79 -9.26
C CYS A 71 0.33 2.33 -8.82
N HIS A 72 -0.13 2.11 -7.58
CA HIS A 72 -0.46 0.82 -7.01
C HIS A 72 -1.96 0.57 -7.19
N LEU A 73 -2.31 -0.21 -8.22
CA LEU A 73 -3.66 -0.17 -8.80
C LEU A 73 -4.48 -1.43 -8.57
N LEU A 74 -3.83 -2.57 -8.29
CA LEU A 74 -4.52 -3.83 -8.01
C LEU A 74 -3.71 -4.60 -6.97
N PHE A 75 -4.39 -5.12 -5.95
CA PHE A 75 -3.79 -6.09 -5.06
C PHE A 75 -4.75 -7.25 -4.77
N GLN A 76 -4.18 -8.42 -4.58
CA GLN A 76 -4.89 -9.68 -4.36
C GLN A 76 -4.40 -10.34 -3.08
N PHE A 77 -5.33 -10.80 -2.26
CA PHE A 77 -5.04 -11.63 -1.08
C PHE A 77 -5.08 -13.11 -1.42
N TYR A 78 -4.32 -13.89 -0.65
CA TYR A 78 -4.30 -15.33 -0.72
C TYR A 78 -4.13 -15.90 0.69
N VAL A 79 -4.95 -16.89 1.05
CA VAL A 79 -4.86 -17.57 2.35
C VAL A 79 -4.41 -19.01 2.14
N ALA A 80 -3.37 -19.42 2.87
CA ALA A 80 -2.95 -20.81 2.92
C ALA A 80 -2.32 -21.10 4.28
N GLN A 81 -2.64 -22.27 4.86
CA GLN A 81 -2.05 -22.74 6.12
C GLN A 81 -2.13 -21.71 7.27
N GLY A 82 -3.28 -21.02 7.39
CA GLY A 82 -3.49 -19.99 8.41
C GLY A 82 -2.75 -18.67 8.17
N LYS A 83 -2.12 -18.49 6.99
CA LYS A 83 -1.37 -17.28 6.64
C LYS A 83 -2.03 -16.49 5.51
N LEU A 84 -2.09 -15.17 5.66
CA LEU A 84 -2.60 -14.23 4.67
C LEU A 84 -1.44 -13.55 3.94
N SER A 85 -1.34 -13.81 2.64
CA SER A 85 -0.38 -13.17 1.73
C SER A 85 -1.08 -12.10 0.88
N CYS A 86 -0.32 -11.14 0.38
CA CYS A 86 -0.81 -10.07 -0.49
C CYS A 86 0.12 -9.89 -1.69
N GLN A 87 -0.44 -9.92 -2.90
CA GLN A 87 0.27 -9.56 -4.11
C GLN A 87 -0.19 -8.18 -4.59
N LEU A 88 0.74 -7.25 -4.79
CA LEU A 88 0.50 -5.94 -5.38
C LEU A 88 0.99 -5.87 -6.83
N TYR A 89 0.17 -5.34 -7.73
CA TYR A 89 0.60 -4.83 -9.02
C TYR A 89 0.70 -3.30 -9.01
N GLN A 90 1.92 -2.79 -9.18
CA GLN A 90 2.23 -1.37 -9.32
C GLN A 90 2.67 -1.07 -10.75
N ARG A 91 1.85 -0.32 -11.52
CA ARG A 91 2.12 -0.06 -12.95
C ARG A 91 3.35 0.78 -13.22
N SER A 92 3.75 1.62 -12.27
CA SER A 92 4.81 2.60 -12.40
C SER A 92 5.44 2.84 -11.05
N ALA A 93 6.76 2.70 -10.98
CA ALA A 93 7.48 2.57 -9.74
C ALA A 93 8.83 3.29 -9.80
N ASP A 94 8.88 4.45 -9.15
CA ASP A 94 10.14 5.08 -8.76
C ASP A 94 10.83 4.18 -7.73
N ILE A 95 11.92 3.53 -8.15
CA ILE A 95 12.68 2.59 -7.33
C ILE A 95 13.33 3.28 -6.12
N PHE A 96 13.73 4.54 -6.23
CA PHE A 96 14.50 5.22 -5.18
C PHE A 96 13.59 5.83 -4.12
N LEU A 97 12.61 6.64 -4.53
CA LEU A 97 11.72 7.33 -3.59
C LEU A 97 10.45 6.53 -3.30
N GLY A 98 9.80 5.95 -4.31
CA GLY A 98 8.45 5.39 -4.17
C GLY A 98 8.43 3.99 -3.55
N VAL A 99 9.16 3.06 -4.15
CA VAL A 99 9.09 1.63 -3.82
C VAL A 99 9.34 1.32 -2.34
N PRO A 100 10.32 1.93 -1.63
CA PRO A 100 10.49 1.67 -0.20
C PRO A 100 9.23 1.97 0.64
N PHE A 101 8.52 3.07 0.34
CA PHE A 101 7.25 3.39 1.01
C PHE A 101 6.12 2.44 0.59
N ASN A 102 6.06 2.06 -0.68
CA ASN A 102 5.04 1.14 -1.17
C ASN A 102 5.18 -0.24 -0.51
N ILE A 103 6.40 -0.76 -0.38
CA ILE A 103 6.66 -2.02 0.33
C ILE A 103 6.20 -1.93 1.79
N ALA A 104 6.61 -0.87 2.51
CA ALA A 104 6.24 -0.71 3.92
C ALA A 104 4.72 -0.58 4.11
N SER A 105 4.05 0.19 3.25
CA SER A 105 2.59 0.40 3.28
C SER A 105 1.82 -0.90 3.10
N TYR A 106 2.15 -1.68 2.07
CA TYR A 106 1.44 -2.93 1.78
C TYR A 106 1.82 -4.08 2.70
N ALA A 107 3.06 -4.12 3.21
CA ALA A 107 3.43 -5.05 4.27
C ALA A 107 2.59 -4.77 5.53
N LEU A 108 2.46 -3.50 5.94
CA LEU A 108 1.65 -3.13 7.09
C LEU A 108 0.16 -3.45 6.86
N LEU A 109 -0.39 -3.12 5.69
CA LEU A 109 -1.77 -3.47 5.33
C LEU A 109 -2.02 -4.98 5.41
N THR A 110 -1.09 -5.79 4.92
CA THR A 110 -1.15 -7.26 4.98
C THR A 110 -1.20 -7.73 6.42
N MET A 111 -0.34 -7.19 7.30
CA MET A 111 -0.35 -7.52 8.73
C MET A 111 -1.65 -7.10 9.42
N MET A 112 -2.17 -5.90 9.13
CA MET A 112 -3.42 -5.41 9.73
C MET A 112 -4.63 -6.25 9.30
N ILE A 113 -4.72 -6.64 8.03
CA ILE A 113 -5.82 -7.48 7.52
C ILE A 113 -5.71 -8.90 8.06
N ALA A 114 -4.50 -9.46 8.15
CA ALA A 114 -4.27 -10.75 8.78
C ALA A 114 -4.78 -10.74 10.23
N GLN A 115 -4.42 -9.72 11.02
CA GLN A 115 -4.90 -9.56 12.39
C GLN A 115 -6.44 -9.42 12.46
N ALA A 116 -7.05 -8.62 11.60
CA ALA A 116 -8.51 -8.46 11.55
C ALA A 116 -9.25 -9.75 11.15
N CYS A 117 -8.55 -10.71 10.56
CA CYS A 117 -9.07 -12.00 10.11
C CYS A 117 -8.63 -13.20 10.98
N ASP A 118 -7.93 -12.96 12.10
CA ASP A 118 -7.35 -14.01 12.96
C ASP A 118 -6.40 -14.97 12.19
N LEU A 119 -5.58 -14.38 11.31
CA LEU A 119 -4.57 -15.06 10.50
C LEU A 119 -3.17 -14.52 10.81
N GLU A 120 -2.16 -15.33 10.52
CA GLU A 120 -0.77 -14.88 10.53
C GLU A 120 -0.42 -14.14 9.23
N PRO A 121 0.47 -13.14 9.25
CA PRO A 121 0.99 -12.56 8.01
C PRO A 121 1.83 -13.58 7.24
N GLY A 122 1.54 -13.73 5.94
CA GLY A 122 2.30 -14.51 4.97
C GLY A 122 3.25 -13.62 4.15
N ASP A 123 3.31 -13.87 2.85
CA ASP A 123 4.21 -13.15 1.95
C ASP A 123 3.59 -11.86 1.42
N PHE A 124 4.42 -10.83 1.27
CA PHE A 124 4.10 -9.68 0.43
C PHE A 124 4.85 -9.81 -0.91
N VAL A 125 4.10 -9.94 -2.00
CA VAL A 125 4.62 -10.11 -3.37
C VAL A 125 4.42 -8.82 -4.15
N HIS A 126 5.50 -8.13 -4.52
CA HIS A 126 5.43 -6.85 -5.21
C HIS A 126 5.79 -7.00 -6.68
N THR A 127 4.80 -6.88 -7.56
CA THR A 127 4.98 -6.87 -9.02
C THR A 127 5.05 -5.42 -9.52
N LEU A 128 6.10 -5.09 -10.25
CA LEU A 128 6.30 -3.79 -10.88
C LEU A 128 6.05 -3.89 -12.40
N GLY A 129 5.33 -2.92 -12.94
CA GLY A 129 5.23 -2.68 -14.39
C GLY A 129 6.46 -1.91 -14.87
N ASP A 130 6.31 -0.61 -15.10
CA ASP A 130 7.45 0.27 -15.37
C ASP A 130 8.22 0.54 -14.06
N ALA A 131 9.36 -0.12 -13.91
CA ALA A 131 10.31 0.09 -12.81
C ALA A 131 11.46 0.98 -13.29
N HIS A 132 11.59 2.17 -12.70
CA HIS A 132 12.54 3.19 -13.18
C HIS A 132 13.28 3.91 -12.05
N LEU A 133 14.39 4.54 -12.45
CA LEU A 133 15.16 5.48 -11.65
C LEU A 133 15.23 6.80 -12.41
N TYR A 134 14.94 7.91 -11.74
CA TYR A 134 15.16 9.23 -12.32
C TYR A 134 16.65 9.52 -12.48
N SER A 135 17.01 10.25 -13.55
CA SER A 135 18.40 10.56 -13.87
C SER A 135 19.08 11.41 -12.78
N ASN A 136 18.32 12.27 -12.09
CA ASN A 136 18.78 13.06 -10.95
C ASN A 136 18.90 12.26 -9.63
N HIS A 137 18.58 10.96 -9.63
CA HIS A 137 18.72 10.06 -8.47
C HIS A 137 19.88 9.07 -8.58
N LEU A 138 20.64 9.10 -9.70
CA LEU A 138 21.66 8.08 -9.97
C LEU A 138 22.83 8.13 -8.98
N GLU A 139 23.21 9.31 -8.46
CA GLU A 139 24.26 9.43 -7.45
C GLU A 139 23.81 8.81 -6.12
N GLN A 140 22.59 9.13 -5.70
CA GLN A 140 21.95 8.63 -4.49
C GLN A 140 21.80 7.10 -4.53
N ALA A 141 21.36 6.56 -5.67
CA ALA A 141 21.24 5.12 -5.88
C ALA A 141 22.62 4.43 -5.77
N ARG A 142 23.67 4.98 -6.39
CA ARG A 142 25.04 4.43 -6.28
C ARG A 142 25.56 4.46 -4.85
N LEU A 143 25.30 5.56 -4.11
CA LEU A 143 25.65 5.65 -2.70
C LEU A 143 24.93 4.58 -1.86
N GLN A 144 23.64 4.33 -2.14
CA GLN A 144 22.88 3.31 -1.43
C GLN A 144 23.40 1.90 -1.75
N LEU A 145 23.77 1.62 -3.00
CA LEU A 145 24.33 0.33 -3.42
C LEU A 145 25.70 0.01 -2.78
N ALA A 146 26.43 1.02 -2.30
CA ALA A 146 27.69 0.82 -1.58
C ALA A 146 27.50 0.45 -0.10
N ARG A 147 26.26 0.34 0.40
CA ARG A 147 25.94 0.04 1.80
C ARG A 147 25.45 -1.40 1.94
N GLU A 148 25.96 -2.09 2.95
CA GLU A 148 25.46 -3.41 3.33
C GLU A 148 24.08 -3.32 3.99
N PRO A 149 23.08 -4.12 3.60
CA PRO A 149 21.80 -4.20 4.28
C PRO A 149 21.97 -4.56 5.76
N ARG A 150 21.25 -3.86 6.64
CA ARG A 150 21.19 -4.20 8.08
C ARG A 150 20.05 -5.18 8.34
N ARG A 151 19.98 -5.70 9.57
CA ARG A 151 18.88 -6.57 10.00
C ARG A 151 17.54 -5.85 9.84
N LEU A 152 16.53 -6.57 9.35
CA LEU A 152 15.17 -6.03 9.24
C LEU A 152 14.62 -5.65 10.64
N PRO A 153 13.89 -4.54 10.74
CA PRO A 153 13.19 -4.18 11.97
C PRO A 153 12.00 -5.13 12.22
N GLN A 154 11.39 -5.01 13.40
CA GLN A 154 10.17 -5.71 13.75
C GLN A 154 9.03 -4.72 13.98
N MET A 155 7.96 -4.88 13.21
CA MET A 155 6.70 -4.16 13.42
C MET A 155 5.86 -4.89 14.47
N LYS A 156 5.45 -4.17 15.52
CA LYS A 156 4.46 -4.62 16.49
C LYS A 156 3.16 -3.87 16.27
N ILE A 157 2.05 -4.60 16.31
CA ILE A 157 0.70 -4.07 16.14
C ILE A 157 -0.08 -4.34 17.44
N ASN A 158 -0.86 -3.37 17.92
CA ASN A 158 -1.71 -3.54 19.09
C ASN A 158 -2.69 -4.72 18.89
N PRO A 159 -2.58 -5.80 19.68
CA PRO A 159 -3.38 -7.01 19.46
C PRO A 159 -4.86 -6.83 19.87
N GLN A 160 -5.21 -5.74 20.57
CA GLN A 160 -6.58 -5.46 20.99
C GLN A 160 -7.46 -4.92 19.85
N VAL A 161 -6.88 -4.35 18.81
CA VAL A 161 -7.63 -3.85 17.66
C VAL A 161 -8.04 -5.01 16.77
N LYS A 162 -9.34 -5.19 16.54
CA LYS A 162 -9.90 -6.32 15.77
C LYS A 162 -10.50 -5.92 14.41
N SER A 163 -10.63 -4.62 14.15
CA SER A 163 -11.11 -4.07 12.89
C SER A 163 -10.01 -3.31 12.18
N ILE A 164 -9.90 -3.50 10.86
CA ILE A 164 -8.99 -2.73 10.01
C ILE A 164 -9.26 -1.21 10.06
N PHE A 165 -10.46 -0.81 10.47
CA PHE A 165 -10.91 0.59 10.50
C PHE A 165 -10.76 1.27 11.87
N GLU A 166 -10.30 0.54 12.87
CA GLU A 166 -10.16 1.02 14.26
C GLU A 166 -8.70 1.25 14.67
N PHE A 167 -7.75 1.03 13.75
CA PHE A 167 -6.35 1.29 14.01
C PHE A 167 -6.05 2.79 14.07
N ASP A 168 -5.34 3.18 15.13
CA ASP A 168 -4.76 4.49 15.30
C ASP A 168 -3.24 4.45 15.12
N TYR A 169 -2.62 5.62 14.89
CA TYR A 169 -1.16 5.72 14.73
C TYR A 169 -0.38 5.12 15.92
N SER A 170 -0.92 5.23 17.14
CA SER A 170 -0.30 4.71 18.37
C SER A 170 -0.32 3.18 18.48
N ASP A 171 -1.05 2.48 17.61
CA ASP A 171 -1.12 1.02 17.63
C ASP A 171 0.08 0.34 16.96
N PHE A 172 1.00 1.13 16.39
CA PHE A 172 2.14 0.65 15.62
C PHE A 172 3.46 1.04 16.27
N GLU A 173 4.32 0.05 16.52
CA GLU A 173 5.68 0.26 17.02
C GLU A 173 6.67 -0.43 16.09
N LEU A 174 7.60 0.34 15.50
CA LEU A 174 8.72 -0.20 14.75
C LEU A 174 9.95 -0.30 15.67
N SER A 175 10.35 -1.53 15.99
CA SER A 175 11.45 -1.82 16.91
C SER A 175 12.68 -2.36 16.17
N GLY A 176 13.88 -2.06 16.66
CA GLY A 176 15.12 -2.55 16.06
C GLY A 176 15.45 -1.95 14.70
N TYR A 177 14.87 -0.80 14.35
CA TYR A 177 15.20 -0.09 13.11
C TYR A 177 16.51 0.67 13.25
N ASP A 178 17.57 0.12 12.65
CA ASP A 178 18.91 0.70 12.63
C ASP A 178 19.31 1.04 11.18
N PRO A 179 18.76 2.11 10.58
CA PRO A 179 19.04 2.47 9.19
C PRO A 179 20.42 3.13 9.03
N HIS A 180 20.96 3.02 7.83
CA HIS A 180 22.07 3.89 7.41
C HIS A 180 21.62 5.37 7.35
N PRO A 181 22.56 6.34 7.33
CA PRO A 181 22.23 7.76 7.25
C PRO A 181 21.34 8.11 6.06
N HIS A 182 20.41 9.04 6.28
CA HIS A 182 19.46 9.53 5.29
C HIS A 182 20.15 9.99 3.99
N ILE A 183 19.58 9.64 2.85
CA ILE A 183 19.99 10.12 1.52
C ILE A 183 18.86 10.99 0.98
N LYS A 184 19.13 12.28 0.75
CA LYS A 184 18.14 13.21 0.20
C LYS A 184 18.08 13.09 -1.32
N ALA A 185 16.87 13.02 -1.88
CA ALA A 185 16.61 13.16 -3.31
C ALA A 185 15.37 14.04 -3.54
N GLU A 186 15.29 14.65 -4.72
CA GLU A 186 14.20 15.55 -5.11
C GLU A 186 13.09 14.78 -5.82
N VAL A 187 11.83 15.05 -5.50
CA VAL A 187 10.68 14.46 -6.21
C VAL A 187 10.65 15.03 -7.63
N ALA A 188 10.46 14.16 -8.62
CA ALA A 188 10.16 14.60 -9.97
C ALA A 188 8.65 14.88 -10.07
N VAL A 189 8.29 16.14 -10.29
CA VAL A 189 6.91 16.60 -10.51
C VAL A 189 6.61 16.67 -12.01
#